data_AF-A0A4Y2C174-F1
#
_entry.id   AF-A0A4Y2C174-F1
#
_cell.length_a   1.000
_cell.length_b   1.000
_cell.length_c   1.000
_cell.angle_alpha   90.00
_cell.angle_beta   90.00
_cell.angle_gamma   90.00
#
_symmetry.space_group_name_H-M   'P 1'
#
loop_
_entity.id
_entity.type
_entity.pdbx_description
1 polymer ?
#
loop_
_entity_poly.entity_id
_entity_poly.type
_entity_poly.pdbx_seq_one_letter_code
_entity_poly.pdbx_strand_id
1 'polypeptide(L)'
;MGTWRPITVGNLFLRILCSVIARRLSSSMPIHEIQVGFVPCDGIAKNSLLFARILKDGNTVTDETAIVLLDCVRAFDSVGHVHLFAALERLGVCNAYQQVFRFLYGQSTTRLQAGH
;
A
#
# COMPACT_ATOMS: atom_id res chain seq x y z
N MET A 1 -14.69 -9.68 20.33
CA MET A 1 -14.55 -8.21 20.38
C MET A 1 -14.21 -7.73 18.98
N GLY A 2 -15.03 -6.86 18.37
CA GLY A 2 -14.88 -6.47 16.96
C GLY A 2 -13.63 -5.61 16.74
N THR A 3 -12.86 -5.91 15.70
CA THR A 3 -11.74 -5.08 15.25
C THR A 3 -12.27 -3.83 14.57
N TRP A 4 -12.31 -2.71 15.28
CA TRP A 4 -12.59 -1.40 14.68
C TRP A 4 -11.46 -1.02 13.72
N ARG A 5 -11.81 -0.65 12.48
CA ARG A 5 -10.86 -0.09 11.52
C ARG A 5 -11.16 1.40 11.37
N PRO A 6 -10.40 2.29 12.04
CA PRO A 6 -10.60 3.73 11.89
C PRO A 6 -10.29 4.13 10.45
N ILE A 7 -11.22 4.86 9.83
CA ILE A 7 -11.04 5.44 8.50
C ILE A 7 -10.93 6.95 8.67
N THR A 8 -9.80 7.52 8.24
CA THR A 8 -9.62 8.97 8.20
C THR A 8 -9.97 9.49 6.83
N VAL A 9 -11.02 10.31 6.74
CA VAL A 9 -11.37 11.02 5.50
C VAL A 9 -10.76 12.41 5.56
N GLY A 10 -9.67 12.61 4.82
CA GLY A 10 -9.07 13.93 4.65
C GLY A 10 -9.99 14.89 3.86
N ASN A 11 -9.74 16.19 3.98
CA ASN A 11 -10.49 17.19 3.21
C ASN A 11 -10.30 17.00 1.68
N LEU A 12 -11.21 17.56 0.88
CA LEU A 12 -11.20 17.39 -0.58
C LEU A 12 -9.90 17.86 -1.23
N PHE A 13 -9.36 19.01 -0.80
CA PHE A 13 -8.13 19.57 -1.36
C PHE A 13 -6.93 18.65 -1.12
N LEU A 14 -6.81 18.10 0.09
CA LEU A 14 -5.78 17.13 0.44
C LEU A 14 -5.90 15.87 -0.40
N ARG A 15 -7.13 15.36 -0.61
CA ARG A 15 -7.37 14.19 -1.45
C ARG A 15 -6.98 14.43 -2.91
N ILE A 16 -7.30 15.60 -3.46
CA ILE A 16 -6.90 15.98 -4.83
C ILE A 16 -5.38 16.06 -4.92
N LEU A 17 -4.72 16.74 -3.98
CA LEU A 17 -3.26 16.85 -3.93
C LEU A 17 -2.59 15.47 -3.88
N CYS A 18 -3.02 14.62 -2.94
CA CYS A 18 -2.49 13.25 -2.80
C CYS A 18 -2.74 12.41 -4.06
N SER A 19 -3.88 12.57 -4.72
CA SER A 19 -4.19 11.87 -5.99
C SER A 19 -3.23 12.28 -7.12
N VAL A 20 -2.94 13.58 -7.26
CA VAL A 20 -1.97 14.07 -8.25
C VAL A 20 -0.56 13.55 -7.96
N ILE A 21 -0.13 13.58 -6.70
CA ILE A 21 1.18 13.07 -6.28
C ILE A 21 1.28 11.57 -6.54
N ALA A 22 0.27 10.79 -6.11
CA ALA A 22 0.23 9.35 -6.31
C ALA A 22 0.35 8.98 -7.79
N ARG A 23 -0.41 9.63 -8.66
CA ARG A 23 -0.36 9.37 -10.11
C ARG A 23 1.02 9.63 -10.71
N ARG A 24 1.71 10.70 -10.29
CA ARG A 24 3.06 11.05 -10.78
C ARG A 24 4.14 10.10 -10.26
N LEU A 25 4.02 9.66 -9.00
CA LEU A 25 4.93 8.67 -8.44
C LEU A 25 4.70 7.30 -9.10
N SER A 26 3.44 6.85 -9.26
CA SER A 26 3.15 5.58 -9.91
C SER A 26 3.70 5.47 -11.33
N SER A 27 3.82 6.57 -12.07
CA SER A 27 4.41 6.56 -13.42
C SER A 27 5.94 6.51 -13.45
N SER A 28 6.61 6.82 -12.32
CA SER A 28 8.08 6.94 -12.26
C SER A 28 8.74 5.90 -11.35
N MET A 29 7.97 5.27 -10.46
CA MET A 29 8.48 4.31 -9.49
C MET A 29 8.66 2.92 -10.11
N PRO A 30 9.78 2.24 -9.86
CA PRO A 30 9.98 0.87 -10.31
C PRO A 30 9.18 -0.10 -9.43
N ILE A 31 7.93 -0.37 -9.83
CA ILE A 31 7.06 -1.36 -9.18
C ILE A 31 7.37 -2.74 -9.78
N HIS A 32 7.61 -3.73 -8.92
CA HIS A 32 7.85 -5.11 -9.36
C HIS A 32 6.60 -5.68 -10.04
N GLU A 33 6.77 -6.43 -11.12
CA GLU A 33 5.69 -7.06 -11.90
C GLU A 33 4.73 -7.96 -11.09
N ILE A 34 5.17 -8.53 -9.96
CA ILE A 34 4.36 -9.37 -9.09
C ILE A 34 3.45 -8.53 -8.16
N GLN A 35 3.73 -7.24 -8.01
CA GLN A 35 2.89 -6.36 -7.22
C GLN A 35 1.64 -5.99 -8.01
N VAL A 36 0.55 -6.66 -7.67
CA VAL A 36 -0.77 -6.38 -8.26
C VAL A 36 -1.68 -5.58 -7.33
N GLY A 37 -1.30 -5.42 -6.07
CA GLY A 37 -2.00 -4.57 -5.10
C GLY A 37 -1.72 -3.09 -5.32
N PHE A 38 -2.77 -2.26 -5.27
CA PHE A 38 -2.70 -0.80 -5.44
C PHE A 38 -2.09 -0.34 -6.80
N VAL A 39 -2.12 -1.20 -7.81
CA VAL A 39 -1.69 -0.93 -9.20
C VAL A 39 -2.92 -0.98 -10.10
N PRO A 40 -3.01 -0.19 -11.20
CA PRO A 40 -4.15 -0.22 -12.11
C PRO A 40 -4.18 -1.50 -12.98
N CYS A 41 -4.50 -2.63 -12.36
CA CYS A 41 -4.75 -3.91 -13.03
C CYS A 41 -5.77 -4.74 -12.24
N ASP A 42 -6.31 -5.79 -12.86
CA ASP A 42 -7.15 -6.77 -12.16
C ASP A 42 -6.28 -7.74 -11.35
N GLY A 43 -5.83 -7.27 -10.18
CA GLY A 43 -4.97 -8.04 -9.30
C GLY A 43 -5.67 -9.23 -8.63
N ILE A 44 -6.98 -9.14 -8.41
CA ILE A 44 -7.76 -10.23 -7.78
C ILE A 44 -7.86 -11.41 -8.74
N ALA A 45 -8.25 -11.18 -9.99
CA ALA A 45 -8.34 -12.25 -10.98
C ALA A 45 -6.96 -12.86 -11.24
N LYS A 46 -5.91 -12.03 -11.41
CA LYS A 46 -4.53 -12.51 -11.60
C LYS A 46 -4.06 -13.40 -10.46
N ASN A 47 -4.19 -12.94 -9.21
CA ASN A 47 -3.74 -13.71 -8.04
C ASN A 47 -4.57 -14.98 -7.84
N SER A 48 -5.88 -14.92 -8.05
CA SER A 48 -6.76 -16.09 -7.91
C SER A 48 -6.44 -17.17 -8.94
N LEU A 49 -6.18 -16.78 -10.19
CA LEU A 49 -5.81 -17.70 -11.26
C LEU A 49 -4.41 -18.29 -11.04
N LEU A 50 -3.43 -17.46 -10.65
CA LEU A 50 -2.09 -17.92 -10.30
C LEU A 50 -2.13 -18.92 -9.13
N PHE A 51 -2.89 -18.61 -8.09
CA PHE A 51 -3.06 -19.46 -6.92
C PHE A 51 -3.70 -20.81 -7.28
N ALA A 52 -4.79 -20.80 -8.05
CA ALA A 52 -5.44 -22.02 -8.52
C ALA A 52 -4.51 -22.86 -9.40
N ARG A 53 -3.66 -22.21 -10.21
CA ARG A 53 -2.68 -22.89 -11.04
C ARG A 53 -1.60 -23.58 -10.21
N ILE A 54 -1.04 -22.90 -9.21
CA ILE A 54 -0.04 -23.48 -8.29
C ILE A 54 -0.63 -24.71 -7.57
N LEU A 55 -1.86 -24.61 -7.08
CA LEU A 55 -2.55 -25.74 -6.44
C LEU A 55 -2.78 -26.91 -7.39
N LYS A 56 -3.16 -26.62 -8.64
CA LYS A 56 -3.37 -27.68 -9.65
C LYS A 56 -2.06 -28.37 -9.98
N ASP A 57 -1.01 -27.60 -10.26
CA ASP A 57 0.29 -28.14 -10.66
C ASP A 57 0.88 -28.98 -9.52
N GLY A 58 0.80 -28.51 -8.27
CA GLY A 58 1.24 -29.26 -7.09
C GLY A 58 0.47 -30.55 -6.81
N ASN A 59 -0.77 -30.68 -7.29
CA ASN A 59 -1.54 -31.93 -7.21
C ASN A 59 -1.24 -32.92 -8.35
N THR A 60 -0.55 -32.47 -9.40
CA THR A 60 -0.24 -33.29 -10.59
C THR A 60 1.21 -33.78 -10.64
N VAL A 61 2.12 -33.08 -9.97
CA VAL A 61 3.53 -33.47 -9.84
C VAL A 61 3.69 -34.29 -8.56
N THR A 62 4.62 -35.25 -8.53
CA THR A 62 4.88 -36.11 -7.34
C THR A 62 5.61 -35.38 -6.20
N ASP A 63 5.86 -34.08 -6.34
CA ASP A 63 6.63 -33.28 -5.39
C ASP A 63 5.70 -32.52 -4.43
N GLU A 64 6.10 -32.45 -3.16
CA GLU A 64 5.34 -31.73 -2.13
C GLU A 64 5.28 -30.22 -2.41
N THR A 65 4.07 -29.65 -2.40
CA THR A 65 3.85 -28.22 -2.59
C THR A 65 3.43 -27.55 -1.27
N ALA A 66 4.15 -26.51 -0.85
CA ALA A 66 3.82 -25.70 0.31
C ALA A 66 3.46 -24.27 -0.10
N ILE A 67 2.39 -23.73 0.49
CA ILE A 67 1.95 -22.34 0.28
C ILE A 67 1.99 -21.61 1.62
N VAL A 68 2.64 -20.45 1.64
CA VAL A 68 2.71 -19.57 2.81
C VAL A 68 1.90 -18.30 2.54
N LEU A 69 0.88 -18.05 3.35
CA LEU A 69 0.08 -16.83 3.31
C LEU A 69 0.56 -15.89 4.42
N LEU A 70 1.04 -14.71 4.03
CA LEU A 70 1.54 -13.69 4.95
C LEU A 70 0.58 -12.50 4.95
N ASP A 71 0.22 -12.03 6.14
CA ASP A 71 -0.57 -10.81 6.33
C ASP A 71 0.07 -9.91 7.40
N CYS A 72 -0.02 -8.59 7.19
CA CYS A 72 0.58 -7.59 8.05
C CYS A 72 -0.49 -6.95 8.94
N VAL A 73 -0.39 -7.15 10.25
CA VAL A 73 -1.29 -6.53 11.23
C VAL A 73 -1.10 -5.01 11.21
N ARG A 74 -2.17 -4.27 10.91
CA ARG A 74 -2.19 -2.79 10.88
C ARG A 74 -1.09 -2.19 9.99
N ALA A 75 -0.91 -2.73 8.79
CA ALA A 75 0.18 -2.35 7.87
C ALA A 75 0.38 -0.82 7.70
N PHE A 76 -0.71 -0.04 7.62
CA PHE A 76 -0.63 1.41 7.49
C PHE A 76 -0.20 2.12 8.78
N ASP A 77 -0.57 1.59 9.95
CA ASP A 77 -0.20 2.15 11.25
C ASP A 77 1.20 1.70 11.70
N SER A 78 1.69 0.56 11.18
CA SER A 78 2.95 -0.05 11.61
C SER A 78 4.19 0.55 10.94
N VAL A 79 4.04 1.22 9.80
CA VAL A 79 5.18 1.77 9.06
C VAL A 79 5.57 3.13 9.65
N GLY A 80 6.67 3.14 10.43
CA GLY A 80 7.22 4.38 10.97
C GLY A 80 7.71 5.34 9.86
N HIS A 81 7.55 6.65 10.07
CA HIS A 81 7.92 7.68 9.08
C HIS A 81 9.40 7.62 8.67
N VAL A 82 10.31 7.25 9.58
CA VAL A 82 11.74 7.08 9.24
C VAL A 82 11.94 6.04 8.14
N HIS A 83 11.25 4.90 8.21
CA HIS A 83 11.31 3.85 7.19
C HIS A 83 10.71 4.30 5.86
N LEU A 84 9.60 5.06 5.91
CA LEU A 84 9.01 5.64 4.71
C LEU A 84 10.00 6.56 3.98
N PHE A 85 10.67 7.47 4.69
CA PHE A 85 11.63 8.39 4.07
C PHE A 85 12.88 7.67 3.57
N ALA A 86 13.38 6.67 4.30
CA ALA A 86 14.48 5.83 3.82
C ALA A 86 14.11 5.08 2.52
N ALA A 87 12.87 4.59 2.42
CA ALA A 87 12.38 3.96 1.19
C ALA A 87 12.28 4.96 0.02
N LEU A 88 11.75 6.17 0.26
CA LEU A 88 11.66 7.22 -0.76
C LEU A 88 13.05 7.62 -1.30
N GLU A 89 14.04 7.75 -0.40
CA GLU A 89 15.42 8.05 -0.78
C GLU A 89 16.04 6.92 -1.61
N ARG A 90 15.90 5.67 -1.16
CA ARG A 90 16.37 4.50 -1.90
C ARG A 90 15.73 4.34 -3.28
N LEU A 91 14.48 4.76 -3.43
CA LEU A 91 13.73 4.72 -4.69
C LEU A 91 14.00 5.94 -5.58
N GLY A 92 14.88 6.86 -5.18
CA GLY A 92 15.28 8.01 -5.98
C GLY A 92 14.21 9.11 -6.07
N VAL A 93 13.25 9.13 -5.14
CA VAL A 93 12.21 10.17 -5.12
C VAL A 93 12.84 11.51 -4.79
N CYS A 94 12.61 12.51 -5.64
CA CYS A 94 13.25 13.81 -5.49
C CYS A 94 12.90 14.50 -4.16
N ASN A 95 13.84 15.33 -3.67
CA ASN A 95 13.72 15.99 -2.37
C ASN A 95 12.42 16.81 -2.24
N ALA A 96 11.93 17.42 -3.32
CA ALA A 96 10.68 18.19 -3.31
C ALA A 96 9.47 17.37 -2.85
N TYR A 97 9.30 16.14 -3.34
CA TYR A 97 8.23 15.26 -2.87
C TYR A 97 8.44 14.83 -1.41
N GLN A 98 9.69 14.55 -1.02
CA GLN A 98 10.00 14.20 0.37
C GLN A 98 9.63 15.34 1.33
N GLN A 99 9.88 16.60 0.97
CA GLN A 99 9.50 17.76 1.79
C GLN A 99 7.99 17.92 1.88
N VAL A 100 7.25 17.69 0.78
CA VAL A 100 5.78 17.68 0.81
C VAL A 100 5.28 16.61 1.78
N PHE A 101 5.83 15.40 1.75
CA PHE A 101 5.45 14.35 2.69
C PHE A 101 5.80 14.69 4.14
N ARG A 102 6.99 15.26 4.41
CA ARG A 102 7.35 15.75 5.76
C ARG A 102 6.37 16.79 6.27
N PHE A 103 5.94 17.72 5.42
CA PHE A 103 4.92 18.70 5.77
C PHE A 103 3.58 18.03 6.09
N LEU A 104 3.11 17.13 5.23
CA LEU A 104 1.84 16.42 5.42
C LEU A 104 1.83 15.59 6.71
N TYR A 105 2.89 14.82 6.98
CA TYR A 105 2.96 13.99 8.19
C TYR A 105 3.29 14.79 9.46
N GLY A 106 4.03 15.90 9.35
CA GLY A 106 4.45 16.72 10.50
C GLY A 106 3.44 17.75 10.98
N GLN A 107 2.50 18.19 10.14
CA GLN A 107 1.52 19.25 10.46
C GLN A 107 0.08 18.72 10.54
N SER A 108 -0.11 17.40 10.54
CA SER A 108 -1.45 16.80 10.59
C SER A 108 -2.06 16.94 11.99
N THR A 109 -3.21 17.62 12.08
CA THR A 109 -4.06 17.62 13.27
C THR A 109 -5.42 17.01 12.93
N THR A 110 -5.94 16.16 13.82
CA THR A 110 -7.27 15.54 13.65
C THR A 110 -8.21 16.13 14.67
N ARG A 111 -9.32 16.74 14.23
CA ARG A 111 -10.38 17.18 15.13
C ARG A 111 -11.42 16.07 15.24
N LEU A 112 -11.58 15.51 16.43
CA LEU A 112 -12.61 14.54 16.73
C LEU A 112 -13.90 15.28 17.10
N GLN A 113 -14.98 15.03 16.37
CA GLN A 113 -16.33 15.47 16.75
C GLN A 113 -17.14 14.22 17.10
N ALA A 114 -17.32 13.98 18.40
CA ALA A 114 -18.27 12.99 18.87
C ALA A 114 -19.67 13.61 18.79
N GLY A 115 -20.63 12.90 18.19
CA GLY A 115 -22.02 13.34 18.12
C GLY A 115 -22.59 13.52 19.53
N HIS A 116 -23.43 14.56 19.70
CA HIS A 116 -24.26 14.75 20.89
C HIS A 116 -25.31 13.65 21.02
#